data_AF-A0A554FKI8-F1
#
_entry.id   AF-A0A554FKI8-F1
#
_cell.length_a   1.000
_cell.length_b   1.000
_cell.length_c   1.000
_cell.angle_alpha   90.00
_cell.angle_beta   90.00
_cell.angle_gamma   90.00
#
_symmetry.space_group_name_H-M   'P 1'
#
loop_
_entity.id
_entity.type
_entity.pdbx_description
1 polymer ?
#
loop_
_entity_poly.entity_id
_entity_poly.type
_entity_poly.pdbx_seq_one_letter_code
_entity_poly.pdbx_strand_id
1 'polypeptide(L)' 'ESGAEITLPGIGKLKVAERPARTGRNPSTGAAIEIAAKKVVKFVPAKVLNDAINHGASQKTENKTR' A
#
# COMPACT_ATOMS: atom_id res chain seq x y z
N GLU A 1 11.40 13.98 13.33
CA GLU A 1 10.35 13.03 13.75
C GLU A 1 10.26 11.91 12.72
N SER A 2 10.40 10.66 13.16
CA SER A 2 10.55 9.50 12.29
C SER A 2 9.21 9.15 11.66
N GLY A 3 8.90 9.75 10.51
CA GLY A 3 7.65 9.62 9.75
C GLY A 3 7.42 8.25 9.12
N ALA A 4 7.63 7.17 9.87
CA ALA A 4 7.56 5.80 9.40
C ALA A 4 6.13 5.23 9.43
N GLU A 5 5.32 5.61 10.41
CA GLU A 5 3.95 5.11 10.57
C GLU A 5 3.05 6.16 11.26
N ILE A 6 1.96 6.55 10.60
CA ILE A 6 0.90 7.41 11.17
C ILE A 6 -0.35 6.54 11.30
N THR A 7 -0.76 6.26 12.53
CA THR A 7 -1.99 5.51 12.81
C THR A 7 -3.15 6.47 13.01
N LEU A 8 -4.15 6.40 12.13
CA LEU A 8 -5.39 7.15 12.22
C LEU A 8 -6.47 6.24 12.84
N PRO A 9 -6.90 6.48 14.09
CA PRO A 9 -7.91 5.66 14.74
C PRO A 9 -9.23 5.68 13.94
N GLY A 10 -9.82 4.49 13.73
CA GLY A 10 -11.06 4.30 12.97
C GLY A 10 -10.90 4.24 11.44
N ILE A 11 -9.84 4.84 10.88
CA ILE A 11 -9.64 4.97 9.42
C ILE A 11 -8.59 3.97 8.92
N GLY A 12 -7.44 3.86 9.58
CA GLY A 12 -6.34 2.98 9.14
C GLY A 12 -4.96 3.50 9.50
N LYS A 13 -3.92 2.89 8.95
CA LYS A 13 -2.53 3.30 9.17
C LYS A 13 -1.83 3.66 7.86
N LEU A 14 -1.13 4.78 7.85
CA LEU A 14 -0.25 5.20 6.77
C LEU A 14 1.16 4.75 7.12
N LYS A 15 1.72 3.86 6.33
CA LYS A 15 3.10 3.39 6.50
C LYS A 15 3.96 3.84 5.32
N VAL A 16 5.20 4.23 5.59
CA VAL A 16 6.18 4.49 4.53
C VAL A 16 6.79 3.15 4.11
N ALA A 17 6.63 2.80 2.84
CA ALA A 17 7.24 1.62 2.25
C ALA A 17 8.29 2.04 1.23
N GLU A 18 9.43 1.36 1.22
CA GLU A 18 10.46 1.56 0.22
C GLU A 18 10.13 0.73 -1.01
N ARG A 19 9.96 1.39 -2.16
CA ARG A 19 9.85 0.70 -3.44
C ARG A 19 11.24 0.63 -4.06
N PRO A 20 11.78 -0.59 -4.31
CA PRO A 20 13.09 -0.74 -4.91
C PRO A 20 13.11 -0.21 -6.34
N ALA A 21 14.31 0.09 -6.83
CA ALA A 21 14.52 0.46 -8.21
C ALA A 21 14.09 -0.70 -9.12
N ARG A 22 13.39 -0.37 -10.20
CA ARG A 22 12.90 -1.38 -11.16
C ARG A 22 12.85 -0.82 -12.55
N THR A 23 13.00 -1.69 -13.54
CA THR A 23 12.77 -1.35 -14.93
C THR A 23 11.27 -1.32 -15.20
N GLY A 24 10.76 -0.14 -15.57
CA GLY A 24 9.41 0.06 -16.05
C GLY A 24 9.39 0.17 -17.57
N ARG A 25 8.20 0.09 -18.16
CA ARG A 25 7.99 0.36 -19.57
C ARG A 25 7.18 1.64 -19.71
N ASN A 26 7.63 2.57 -20.55
CA ASN A 26 6.87 3.79 -20.79
C ASN A 26 5.56 3.43 -21.50
N PRO A 27 4.38 3.71 -20.93
CA PRO A 27 3.10 3.38 -21.56
C PRO A 27 2.87 4.12 -22.88
N SER A 28 3.55 5.25 -23.11
CA SER A 28 3.41 6.05 -24.33
C SER A 28 4.38 5.66 -25.45
N THR A 29 5.56 5.09 -25.14
CA THR A 29 6.62 4.86 -26.15
C THR A 29 7.19 3.44 -26.14
N GLY A 30 6.81 2.60 -25.17
CA GLY A 30 7.27 1.21 -25.07
C GLY A 30 8.74 1.03 -24.68
N ALA A 31 9.51 2.12 -24.56
CA ALA A 31 10.91 2.10 -24.14
C ALA A 31 11.04 1.65 -22.68
N ALA A 32 12.13 0.93 -22.37
CA ALA A 32 12.49 0.58 -21.01
C ALA A 32 13.04 1.82 -20.29
N ILE A 33 12.47 2.15 -19.13
CA ILE A 33 12.92 3.26 -18.28
C ILE A 33 13.29 2.69 -16.92
N GLU A 34 14.44 3.08 -16.39
CA GLU A 34 14.81 2.79 -15.02
C GLU A 34 14.05 3.71 -14.06
N ILE A 35 13.25 3.10 -13.19
CA ILE A 35 12.53 3.80 -12.13
C ILE A 35 13.38 3.68 -10.87
N ALA A 36 13.95 4.79 -10.41
CA ALA A 36 14.76 4.84 -9.20
C ALA A 36 13.98 4.40 -7.95
N ALA A 37 14.72 3.92 -6.94
CA ALA A 37 14.14 3.56 -5.65
C ALA A 37 13.50 4.78 -5.01
N LYS A 38 12.28 4.64 -4.50
CA LYS A 38 11.56 5.75 -3.87
C LYS A 38 10.75 5.30 -2.67
N LYS A 39 10.63 6.19 -1.70
CA LYS A 39 9.73 6.04 -0.57
C LYS A 39 8.30 6.35 -1.04
N VAL A 40 7.38 5.44 -0.79
CA VAL A 40 5.96 5.64 -1.07
C VAL A 40 5.16 5.50 0.22
N VAL A 41 4.10 6.27 0.32
CA VAL A 41 3.13 6.12 1.40
C VAL A 41 2.15 5.01 0.99
N LYS A 42 2.02 4.00 1.84
CA LYS A 42 1.02 2.94 1.71
C LYS A 42 -0.01 3.10 2.82
N PHE A 43 -1.25 3.32 2.42
CA PHE A 43 -2.38 3.30 3.33
C PHE A 43 -2.86 1.87 3.55
N VAL A 44 -3.06 1.49 4.80
CA VAL A 44 -3.66 0.22 5.22
C VAL A 44 -4.96 0.57 5.94
N PRO A 45 -6.12 0.43 5.28
CA PRO A 45 -7.41 0.75 5.88
C PRO A 45 -7.69 -0.13 7.10
N ALA A 46 -8.32 0.46 8.11
CA ALA A 46 -8.83 -0.27 9.26
C ALA A 46 -10.00 -1.16 8.84
N LYS A 47 -10.20 -2.26 9.58
CA LYS A 47 -11.32 -3.19 9.34
C LYS A 47 -12.67 -2.47 9.32
N VAL A 48 -12.86 -1.52 10.24
CA VAL A 48 -14.09 -0.70 10.35
C VAL A 48 -14.37 0.07 9.06
N LEU A 49 -13.35 0.66 8.44
CA LEU A 49 -13.49 1.41 7.18
C LEU A 49 -13.80 0.48 6.00
N ASN A 50 -13.12 -0.65 5.89
CA ASN A 50 -13.39 -1.63 4.82
C ASN A 50 -14.81 -2.21 4.93
N ASP A 51 -15.28 -2.48 6.15
CA ASP A 51 -16.61 -3.04 6.40
C ASP A 51 -17.72 -2.02 6.07
N ALA A 52 -17.50 -0.75 6.41
CA ALA A 52 -18.40 0.35 6.06
C ALA A 52 -18.50 0.60 4.54
N ILE A 53 -17.40 0.42 3.79
CA ILE A 53 -17.37 0.67 2.34
C ILE A 53 -17.92 -0.52 1.54
N ASN A 54 -17.60 -1.75 1.93
CA ASN A 54 -17.94 -2.95 1.15
C ASN A 54 -19.32 -3.55 1.50
N HIS A 55 -20.15 -2.88 2.32
CA HIS A 55 -21.49 -3.34 2.73
C HIS A 55 -21.57 -4.86 2.96
N GLY A 56 -20.67 -5.40 3.79
CA GLY A 56 -20.70 -6.81 4.21
C GLY A 56 -19.98 -7.84 3.32
N ALA A 57 -19.12 -7.46 2.38
CA ALA A 57 -18.33 -8.43 1.60
C ALA A 57 -16.85 -8.47 2.00
N SER A 58 -16.43 -9.58 2.64
CA SER A 58 -15.13 -10.28 2.49
C SER A 58 -13.83 -9.44 2.53
N GLN A 59 -12.82 -9.73 3.35
CA GLN A 59 -12.00 -10.92 3.19
C GLN A 59 -11.18 -11.22 4.45
N LYS A 60 -11.29 -12.47 4.87
CA LYS A 60 -10.30 -13.25 5.60
C LYS A 60 -8.91 -13.09 4.93
N THR A 61 -7.95 -12.47 5.61
CA THR A 61 -6.52 -12.68 5.34
C THR A 61 -5.86 -13.25 6.58
N GLU A 62 -6.31 -14.45 6.93
CA GLU A 62 -5.50 -15.39 7.70
C GLU A 62 -4.56 -16.05 6.70
N ASN A 63 -3.36 -15.49 6.54
CA ASN A 63 -2.26 -16.18 5.88
C ASN A 63 -1.39 -16.85 6.96
N LYS A 64 -1.89 -18.02 7.41
CA LYS A 64 -1.16 -19.28 7.57
C LYS A 64 0.35 -19.16 7.89
N THR A 65 0.71 -19.36 9.16
CA THR A 65 1.97 -20.02 9.55
C THR A 65 1.62 -21.42 10.08
N ARG A 66 1.40 -22.34 9.13
CA ARG A 66 1.74 -23.78 9.16
C ARG A 66 1.41 -24.37 7.79
#